data_AF-A0A7S4Q7N1-F1
#
_entry.id   AF-A0A7S4Q7N1-F1
#
_cell.length_a   1.000
_cell.length_b   1.000
_cell.length_c   1.000
_cell.angle_alpha   90.00
_cell.angle_beta   90.00
_cell.angle_gamma   90.00
#
_symmetry.space_group_name_H-M   'P 1'
#
loop_
_entity.id
_entity.type
_entity.pdbx_description
1 polymer ?
#
loop_
_entity_poly.entity_id
_entity_poly.type
_entity_poly.pdbx_seq_one_letter_code
_entity_poly.pdbx_strand_id
1 'polypeptide(L)'
;NVSRNCYQAVWKEHCATEYWQDIWKWEQSRLRQLTLEELAADTLSRRHQRCIPHDGAQESCARLGEWLSWLATLVHTGFLPERTGGETLPAEQLADLADSARQHCGWLHVALGVLVQAVPEALSAPALSLARRRGLHRGRPLGALAGLLMAMAARSEPLLHERAAFSVLRMASEAPLARSLRRGGLDGLDDCSKTGTAAACGSNSSLLAVFYRHRHLGLPRSVAGRYAAAYGGPFAKAWTLLAAADRSRNMGVDHLPEFAGGLHALRAALEGGVRLDKSLPVHGPPSHLVWHFLDKLSQPMRVAIQVEPPALVEASLPLVPMLSMSVLPDRDVISDHIRHRRSFHCSDAFQQVLASITGPGAASHGRPWRVCEVGGFLGDCLLWAGAWLGPRRLRALEVEPAAAAGARLARSLAENGLGGAVEIVAEALGDGHVQEAHVAAGGSSVSSHPNFALCGVGVEAALYGPSCARVRLRTLDEVLAGWLGQDSGAAVDLVRIKTSRSEALILAGLRGHLRAPPRAGFR
;
A
#
# COMPACT_ATOMS: atom_id res chain seq x y z
N ASN A 1 -23.67 22.95 -43.09
CA ASN A 1 -24.34 22.68 -41.80
C ASN A 1 -23.95 21.33 -41.26
N VAL A 2 -23.23 21.32 -40.13
CA VAL A 2 -22.85 20.10 -39.42
C VAL A 2 -24.10 19.47 -38.79
N SER A 3 -24.33 18.19 -39.07
CA SER A 3 -25.35 17.41 -38.36
C SER A 3 -24.83 16.89 -37.02
N ARG A 4 -25.73 16.48 -36.12
CA ARG A 4 -25.35 15.82 -34.87
C ARG A 4 -24.46 14.59 -35.10
N ASN A 5 -24.74 13.83 -36.17
CA ASN A 5 -23.97 12.63 -36.51
C ASN A 5 -22.57 12.99 -37.02
N CYS A 6 -22.44 14.07 -37.80
CA CYS A 6 -21.13 14.57 -38.24
C CYS A 6 -20.27 15.00 -37.05
N TYR A 7 -20.85 15.74 -36.10
CA TYR A 7 -20.14 16.12 -34.88
C TYR A 7 -19.74 14.92 -34.03
N GLN A 8 -20.65 13.95 -33.87
CA GLN A 8 -20.32 12.71 -33.16
C GLN A 8 -19.16 11.95 -33.83
N ALA A 9 -19.14 11.89 -35.17
CA ALA A 9 -18.08 11.23 -35.91
C ALA A 9 -16.72 11.91 -35.70
N VAL A 10 -16.64 13.22 -35.94
CA VAL A 10 -15.42 14.03 -35.73
C VAL A 10 -14.96 13.95 -34.27
N TRP A 11 -15.90 14.00 -33.32
CA TRP A 11 -15.58 13.85 -31.91
C TRP A 11 -14.95 12.49 -31.60
N LYS A 12 -15.56 11.39 -32.05
CA LYS A 12 -15.05 10.03 -31.82
C LYS A 12 -13.72 9.74 -32.49
N GLU A 13 -13.33 10.54 -33.47
CA GLU A 13 -12.02 10.43 -34.13
C GLU A 13 -10.90 11.05 -33.27
N HIS A 14 -11.22 12.08 -32.47
CA HIS A 14 -10.21 12.86 -31.75
C HIS A 14 -10.28 12.75 -30.23
N CYS A 15 -11.41 12.29 -29.68
CA CYS A 15 -11.75 12.33 -28.27
C CYS A 15 -12.15 10.95 -27.72
N ALA A 16 -11.58 10.59 -26.58
CA ALA A 16 -11.83 9.36 -25.82
C ALA A 16 -13.05 9.42 -24.87
N THR A 17 -13.69 10.59 -24.72
CA THR A 17 -14.80 10.81 -23.78
C THR A 17 -16.14 10.93 -24.51
N GLU A 18 -17.28 10.64 -23.86
CA GLU A 18 -18.61 10.69 -24.50
C GLU A 18 -19.37 12.03 -24.28
N TYR A 19 -18.68 13.11 -23.88
CA TYR A 19 -19.28 14.43 -23.60
C TYR A 19 -19.85 15.17 -24.82
N TRP A 20 -19.67 14.64 -26.02
CA TRP A 20 -20.17 15.28 -27.24
C TRP A 20 -21.67 15.56 -27.20
N GLN A 21 -22.47 14.76 -26.48
CA GLN A 21 -23.91 14.99 -26.38
C GLN A 21 -24.24 16.26 -25.61
N ASP A 22 -23.55 16.49 -24.49
CA ASP A 22 -23.77 17.64 -23.63
C ASP A 22 -23.30 18.92 -24.34
N ILE A 23 -22.14 18.88 -24.98
CA ILE A 23 -21.61 20.00 -25.76
C ILE A 23 -22.48 20.28 -26.98
N TRP A 24 -22.95 19.24 -27.68
CA TRP A 24 -23.88 19.42 -28.79
C TRP A 24 -25.17 20.10 -28.32
N LYS A 25 -25.73 19.65 -27.19
CA LYS A 25 -26.95 20.25 -26.63
C LYS A 25 -26.75 21.72 -26.28
N TRP A 26 -25.59 22.08 -25.73
CA TRP A 26 -25.29 23.45 -25.32
C TRP A 26 -24.90 24.37 -26.48
N GLU A 27 -24.14 23.87 -27.46
CA GLU A 27 -23.55 24.68 -28.54
C GLU A 27 -24.16 24.43 -29.92
N GLN A 28 -25.23 23.66 -30.05
CA GLN A 28 -25.76 23.24 -31.36
C GLN A 28 -25.96 24.41 -32.35
N SER A 29 -26.39 25.58 -31.88
CA SER A 29 -26.62 26.75 -32.74
C SER A 29 -25.33 27.22 -33.42
N ARG A 30 -24.21 27.22 -32.66
CA ARG A 30 -22.88 27.58 -33.16
C ARG A 30 -22.30 26.46 -34.02
N LEU A 31 -22.32 25.23 -33.51
CA LEU A 31 -21.72 24.07 -34.19
C LEU A 31 -22.36 23.80 -35.55
N ARG A 32 -23.67 24.04 -35.71
CA ARG A 32 -24.38 23.87 -36.99
C ARG A 32 -23.92 24.84 -38.07
N GLN A 33 -23.34 25.99 -37.70
CA GLN A 33 -22.87 27.01 -38.65
C GLN A 33 -21.48 26.69 -39.22
N LEU A 34 -20.74 25.77 -38.60
CA LEU A 34 -19.41 25.38 -39.06
C LEU A 34 -19.48 24.51 -40.31
N THR A 35 -18.43 24.57 -41.13
CA THR A 35 -18.08 23.55 -42.12
C THR A 35 -17.46 22.32 -41.42
N LEU A 36 -17.24 21.22 -42.15
CA LEU A 36 -16.62 20.03 -41.57
C LEU A 36 -15.16 20.29 -41.16
N GLU A 37 -14.41 21.03 -41.98
CA GLU A 37 -13.03 21.42 -41.70
C GLU A 37 -12.95 22.34 -40.48
N GLU A 38 -13.83 23.35 -40.40
CA GLU A 38 -13.92 24.24 -39.23
C GLU A 38 -14.35 23.49 -37.98
N LEU A 39 -15.21 22.47 -38.09
CA LEU A 39 -15.60 21.64 -36.97
C LEU A 39 -14.44 20.78 -36.45
N ALA A 40 -13.67 20.17 -37.35
CA ALA A 40 -12.48 19.42 -36.99
C ALA A 40 -11.45 20.35 -36.32
N ALA A 41 -11.22 21.53 -36.89
CA ALA A 41 -10.34 22.54 -36.31
C ALA A 41 -10.83 23.06 -34.95
N ASP A 42 -12.15 23.30 -34.77
CA ASP A 42 -12.74 23.70 -33.48
C ASP A 42 -12.58 22.59 -32.43
N THR A 43 -12.78 21.33 -32.83
CA THR A 43 -12.64 20.17 -31.96
C THR A 43 -11.19 19.99 -31.52
N LEU A 44 -10.22 20.14 -32.44
CA LEU A 44 -8.78 20.04 -32.16
C LEU A 44 -8.26 21.21 -31.32
N SER A 45 -8.64 22.45 -31.67
CA SER A 45 -8.18 23.65 -30.95
C SER A 45 -8.71 23.73 -29.52
N ARG A 46 -9.88 23.17 -29.26
CA ARG A 46 -10.50 23.13 -27.93
C ARG A 46 -10.41 21.76 -27.26
N ARG A 47 -9.64 20.83 -27.85
CA ARG A 47 -9.51 19.43 -27.39
C ARG A 47 -9.17 19.35 -25.91
N HIS A 48 -8.14 20.06 -25.48
CA HIS A 48 -7.66 20.07 -24.09
C HIS A 48 -8.67 20.61 -23.06
N GLN A 49 -9.66 21.39 -23.49
CA GLN A 49 -10.70 21.95 -22.61
C GLN A 49 -11.98 21.13 -22.61
N ARG A 50 -12.16 20.25 -23.60
CA ARG A 50 -13.45 19.62 -23.89
C ARG A 50 -13.44 18.10 -23.85
N CYS A 51 -12.28 17.47 -24.04
CA CYS A 51 -12.20 16.02 -24.07
C CYS A 51 -10.80 15.49 -23.76
N ILE A 52 -10.72 14.20 -23.40
CA ILE A 52 -9.44 13.50 -23.28
C ILE A 52 -9.02 13.01 -24.67
N PRO A 53 -7.79 13.31 -25.11
CA PRO A 53 -7.27 12.82 -26.38
C PRO A 53 -7.06 11.29 -26.35
N HIS A 54 -7.20 10.55 -27.45
CA HIS A 54 -7.00 9.09 -27.47
C HIS A 54 -5.61 8.66 -26.97
N ASP A 55 -4.58 9.43 -27.29
CA ASP A 55 -3.22 9.31 -26.77
C ASP A 55 -3.16 9.52 -25.25
N GLY A 56 -3.99 10.42 -24.69
CA GLY A 56 -4.16 10.60 -23.24
C GLY A 56 -5.09 9.57 -22.58
N ALA A 57 -5.76 8.71 -23.35
CA ALA A 57 -6.66 7.69 -22.79
C ALA A 57 -5.89 6.58 -22.07
N GLN A 58 -4.68 6.25 -22.54
CA GLN A 58 -3.81 5.28 -21.85
C GLN A 58 -3.38 5.81 -20.48
N GLU A 59 -2.97 7.08 -20.40
CA GLU A 59 -2.66 7.75 -19.13
C GLU A 59 -3.88 7.78 -18.21
N SER A 60 -5.07 8.04 -18.76
CA SER A 60 -6.33 8.01 -18.01
C SER A 60 -6.64 6.62 -17.46
N CYS A 61 -6.45 5.57 -18.25
CA CYS A 61 -6.57 4.19 -17.80
C CYS A 61 -5.56 3.86 -16.68
N ALA A 62 -4.30 4.27 -16.83
CA ALA A 62 -3.28 4.10 -15.80
C ALA A 62 -3.68 4.81 -14.50
N ARG A 63 -4.07 6.08 -14.57
CA ARG A 63 -4.54 6.89 -13.43
C ARG A 63 -5.76 6.27 -12.74
N LEU A 64 -6.72 5.76 -13.50
CA LEU A 64 -7.88 5.05 -12.94
C LEU A 64 -7.46 3.75 -12.24
N GLY A 65 -6.54 2.99 -12.83
CA GLY A 65 -5.97 1.79 -12.23
C GLY A 65 -5.25 2.08 -10.92
N GLU A 66 -4.43 3.13 -10.88
CA GLU A 66 -3.74 3.61 -9.67
C GLU A 66 -4.72 4.05 -8.59
N TRP A 67 -5.76 4.79 -8.96
CA TRP A 67 -6.78 5.21 -8.01
C TRP A 67 -7.58 4.03 -7.44
N LEU A 68 -8.00 3.06 -8.27
CA LEU A 68 -8.69 1.85 -7.80
C LEU A 68 -7.79 1.02 -6.86
N SER A 69 -6.51 0.96 -7.19
CA SER A 69 -5.44 0.33 -6.41
C SER A 69 -5.27 1.01 -5.05
N TRP A 70 -5.19 2.33 -5.00
CA TRP A 70 -5.13 3.13 -3.76
C TRP A 70 -6.40 3.00 -2.92
N LEU A 71 -7.58 3.06 -3.54
CA LEU A 71 -8.86 2.93 -2.85
C LEU A 71 -8.97 1.56 -2.15
N ALA A 72 -8.43 0.51 -2.76
CA ALA A 72 -8.38 -0.82 -2.15
C ALA A 72 -7.51 -0.89 -0.89
N THR A 73 -6.47 -0.06 -0.81
CA THR A 73 -5.65 0.06 0.40
C THR A 73 -6.44 0.76 1.51
N LEU A 74 -7.20 1.82 1.20
CA LEU A 74 -8.05 2.51 2.17
C LEU A 74 -9.17 1.63 2.73
N VAL A 75 -9.94 1.00 1.84
CA VAL A 75 -11.06 0.12 2.24
C VAL A 75 -10.56 -1.03 3.13
N HIS A 76 -9.41 -1.59 2.79
CA HIS A 76 -8.80 -2.69 3.54
C HIS A 76 -8.35 -2.27 4.95
N THR A 77 -7.74 -1.08 5.06
CA THR A 77 -7.23 -0.53 6.33
C THR A 77 -8.33 0.08 7.20
N GLY A 78 -9.61 -0.05 6.83
CA GLY A 78 -10.74 0.48 7.59
C GLY A 78 -10.95 1.99 7.43
N PHE A 79 -10.14 2.65 6.61
CA PHE A 79 -10.23 4.09 6.39
C PHE A 79 -11.21 4.42 5.26
N LEU A 80 -12.11 5.37 5.51
CA LEU A 80 -12.85 6.04 4.45
C LEU A 80 -12.00 7.18 3.90
N PRO A 81 -12.01 7.45 2.58
CA PRO A 81 -11.25 8.55 1.97
C PRO A 81 -11.47 9.91 2.67
N GLU A 82 -12.68 10.15 3.15
CA GLU A 82 -13.05 11.38 3.87
C GLU A 82 -12.32 11.55 5.21
N ARG A 83 -11.92 10.45 5.87
CA ARG A 83 -11.21 10.48 7.17
C ARG A 83 -9.70 10.66 7.04
N THR A 84 -9.11 10.33 5.90
CA THR A 84 -7.65 10.35 5.71
C THR A 84 -7.14 11.64 5.08
N GLY A 85 -8.02 12.60 4.77
CA GLY A 85 -7.66 13.82 4.06
C GLY A 85 -7.08 13.54 2.66
N GLY A 86 -7.26 12.32 2.14
CA GLY A 86 -6.81 11.95 0.82
C GLY A 86 -7.68 12.63 -0.23
N GLU A 87 -7.06 13.10 -1.31
CA GLU A 87 -7.79 13.63 -2.46
C GLU A 87 -8.71 12.54 -3.03
N THR A 88 -10.00 12.61 -2.71
CA THR A 88 -11.01 11.87 -3.46
C THR A 88 -11.00 12.40 -4.89
N LEU A 89 -10.94 11.53 -5.90
CA LEU A 89 -11.15 11.97 -7.27
C LEU A 89 -12.44 12.79 -7.34
N PRO A 90 -12.38 14.06 -7.78
CA PRO A 90 -13.57 14.86 -8.01
C PRO A 90 -14.53 14.08 -8.90
N ALA A 91 -15.84 14.24 -8.67
CA ALA A 91 -16.84 13.49 -9.40
C ALA A 91 -16.67 13.62 -10.92
N GLU A 92 -16.37 14.83 -11.40
CA GLU A 92 -16.12 15.13 -12.82
C GLU A 92 -14.95 14.31 -13.38
N GLN A 93 -13.81 14.29 -12.67
CA GLN A 93 -12.66 13.47 -13.07
C GLN A 93 -13.00 11.99 -13.10
N LEU A 94 -13.80 11.47 -12.16
CA LEU A 94 -14.23 10.07 -12.19
C LEU A 94 -15.07 9.75 -13.44
N ALA A 95 -15.91 10.68 -13.90
CA ALA A 95 -16.65 10.48 -15.14
C ALA A 95 -15.76 10.47 -16.37
N ASP A 96 -14.79 11.39 -16.45
CA ASP A 96 -13.82 11.43 -17.56
C ASP A 96 -13.07 10.09 -17.67
N LEU A 97 -12.60 9.61 -16.52
CA LEU A 97 -11.89 8.34 -16.41
C LEU A 97 -12.80 7.15 -16.74
N ALA A 98 -14.06 7.17 -16.30
CA ALA A 98 -15.02 6.09 -16.57
C ALA A 98 -15.39 5.98 -18.06
N ASP A 99 -15.57 7.12 -18.73
CA ASP A 99 -15.83 7.20 -20.17
C ASP A 99 -14.61 6.73 -20.97
N SER A 100 -13.42 7.27 -20.65
CA SER A 100 -12.16 6.83 -21.26
C SER A 100 -11.95 5.34 -21.07
N ALA A 101 -12.22 4.83 -19.86
CA ALA A 101 -12.08 3.41 -19.59
C ALA A 101 -13.06 2.54 -20.37
N ARG A 102 -14.29 3.00 -20.57
CA ARG A 102 -15.27 2.28 -21.39
C ARG A 102 -14.76 2.06 -22.82
N GLN A 103 -14.08 3.05 -23.38
CA GLN A 103 -13.60 3.02 -24.76
C GLN A 103 -12.24 2.32 -24.91
N HIS A 104 -11.33 2.49 -23.94
CA HIS A 104 -9.92 2.11 -24.10
C HIS A 104 -9.43 1.02 -23.15
N CYS A 105 -10.05 0.86 -21.98
CA CYS A 105 -9.68 -0.17 -21.01
C CYS A 105 -10.93 -0.80 -20.39
N GLY A 106 -11.63 -1.58 -21.22
CA GLY A 106 -12.94 -2.15 -20.86
C GLY A 106 -12.96 -2.93 -19.54
N TRP A 107 -11.84 -3.55 -19.14
CA TRP A 107 -11.75 -4.22 -17.84
C TRP A 107 -11.77 -3.25 -16.66
N LEU A 108 -11.14 -2.07 -16.76
CA LEU A 108 -11.20 -1.03 -15.73
C LEU A 108 -12.61 -0.48 -15.60
N HIS A 109 -13.32 -0.33 -16.73
CA HIS A 109 -14.73 0.04 -16.72
C HIS A 109 -15.59 -1.00 -15.98
N VAL A 110 -15.34 -2.29 -16.22
CA VAL A 110 -16.01 -3.37 -15.49
C VAL A 110 -15.65 -3.36 -14.01
N ALA A 111 -14.36 -3.17 -13.67
CA ALA A 111 -13.89 -3.08 -12.29
C ALA A 111 -14.55 -1.90 -11.53
N LEU A 112 -14.66 -0.74 -12.18
CA LEU A 112 -15.39 0.41 -11.64
C LEU A 112 -16.88 0.10 -11.44
N GLY A 113 -17.51 -0.62 -12.37
CA GLY A 113 -18.88 -1.13 -12.22
C GLY A 113 -19.04 -2.08 -11.02
N VAL A 114 -18.07 -2.97 -10.78
CA VAL A 114 -18.03 -3.83 -9.59
C VAL A 114 -17.97 -2.98 -8.34
N LEU A 115 -17.08 -1.99 -8.29
CA LEU A 115 -16.91 -1.09 -7.14
C LEU A 115 -18.23 -0.37 -6.81
N VAL A 116 -18.86 0.27 -7.80
CA VAL A 116 -20.13 1.00 -7.65
C VAL A 116 -21.24 0.13 -7.07
N GLN A 117 -21.25 -1.17 -7.41
CA GLN A 117 -22.29 -2.10 -6.98
C GLN A 117 -21.96 -2.84 -5.68
N ALA A 118 -20.69 -3.14 -5.42
CA ALA A 118 -20.26 -3.94 -4.29
C ALA A 118 -19.87 -3.08 -3.08
N VAL A 119 -19.31 -1.89 -3.32
CA VAL A 119 -18.75 -0.99 -2.30
C VAL A 119 -19.11 0.48 -2.61
N PRO A 120 -20.40 0.84 -2.76
CA PRO A 120 -20.79 2.22 -3.07
C PRO A 120 -20.32 3.24 -2.03
N GLU A 121 -20.10 2.83 -0.78
CA GLU A 121 -19.56 3.69 0.29
C GLU A 121 -18.10 4.11 0.10
N ALA A 122 -17.38 3.50 -0.86
CA ALA A 122 -16.03 3.92 -1.22
C ALA A 122 -16.01 5.17 -2.14
N LEU A 123 -17.18 5.63 -2.59
CA LEU A 123 -17.36 6.80 -3.44
C LEU A 123 -18.09 7.90 -2.68
N SER A 124 -17.71 9.17 -2.93
CA SER A 124 -18.50 10.31 -2.46
C SER A 124 -19.90 10.30 -3.09
N ALA A 125 -20.89 10.90 -2.42
CA ALA A 125 -22.25 10.95 -2.94
C ALA A 125 -22.36 11.57 -4.36
N PRO A 126 -21.65 12.67 -4.70
CA PRO A 126 -21.63 13.21 -6.06
C PRO A 126 -21.05 12.23 -7.09
N ALA A 127 -19.93 11.56 -6.76
CA ALA A 127 -19.28 10.59 -7.62
C ALA A 127 -20.18 9.37 -7.88
N LEU A 128 -20.82 8.85 -6.83
CA LEU A 128 -21.76 7.74 -6.94
C LEU A 128 -22.98 8.10 -7.79
N SER A 129 -23.55 9.30 -7.60
CA SER A 129 -24.68 9.78 -8.40
C SER A 129 -24.31 9.87 -9.88
N LEU A 130 -23.11 10.37 -10.19
CA LEU A 130 -22.64 10.49 -11.56
C LEU A 130 -22.36 9.12 -12.19
N ALA A 131 -21.69 8.23 -11.47
CA ALA A 131 -21.47 6.85 -11.88
C ALA A 131 -22.79 6.13 -12.20
N ARG A 132 -23.82 6.38 -11.40
CA ARG A 132 -25.18 5.86 -11.65
C ARG A 132 -25.77 6.43 -12.94
N ARG A 133 -25.70 7.75 -13.17
CA ARG A 133 -26.18 8.37 -14.43
C ARG A 133 -25.48 7.79 -15.66
N ARG A 134 -24.19 7.43 -15.53
CA ARG A 134 -23.38 6.80 -16.58
C ARG A 134 -23.65 5.30 -16.76
N GLY A 135 -24.55 4.71 -15.97
CA GLY A 135 -24.98 3.32 -16.12
C GLY A 135 -24.07 2.28 -15.48
N LEU A 136 -23.02 2.66 -14.73
CA LEU A 136 -22.08 1.73 -14.08
C LEU A 136 -22.74 0.79 -13.05
N HIS A 137 -23.92 1.17 -12.57
CA HIS A 137 -24.74 0.36 -11.67
C HIS A 137 -25.55 -0.75 -12.37
N ARG A 138 -25.61 -0.77 -13.71
CA ARG A 138 -26.41 -1.72 -14.49
C ARG A 138 -25.54 -2.91 -14.92
N GLY A 139 -25.99 -4.15 -14.67
CA GLY A 139 -25.35 -5.39 -15.15
C GLY A 139 -24.91 -6.36 -14.05
N ARG A 140 -24.25 -7.47 -14.45
CA ARG A 140 -23.61 -8.47 -13.55
C ARG A 140 -22.08 -8.31 -13.55
N PRO A 141 -21.52 -7.24 -12.96
CA PRO A 141 -20.13 -6.82 -13.19
C PRO A 141 -19.12 -7.80 -12.59
N LEU A 142 -19.47 -8.52 -11.52
CA LEU A 142 -18.54 -9.47 -10.89
C LEU A 142 -18.27 -10.70 -11.77
N GLY A 143 -19.32 -11.23 -12.42
CA GLY A 143 -19.17 -12.32 -13.38
C GLY A 143 -18.46 -11.88 -14.66
N ALA A 144 -18.69 -10.64 -15.11
CA ALA A 144 -17.97 -10.06 -16.24
C ALA A 144 -16.48 -9.87 -15.91
N LEU A 145 -16.14 -9.40 -14.72
CA LEU A 145 -14.74 -9.24 -14.28
C LEU A 145 -14.03 -10.60 -14.18
N ALA A 146 -14.72 -11.62 -13.65
CA ALA A 146 -14.20 -12.98 -13.63
C ALA A 146 -13.91 -13.51 -15.05
N GLY A 147 -14.86 -13.33 -15.97
CA GLY A 147 -14.69 -13.74 -17.38
C GLY A 147 -13.52 -13.02 -18.06
N LEU A 148 -13.33 -11.73 -17.78
CA LEU A 148 -12.19 -10.96 -18.28
C LEU A 148 -10.86 -11.47 -17.72
N LEU A 149 -10.77 -11.70 -16.41
CA LEU A 149 -9.57 -12.26 -15.80
C LEU A 149 -9.23 -13.65 -16.33
N MET A 150 -10.23 -14.48 -16.62
CA MET A 150 -10.05 -15.79 -17.25
C MET A 150 -9.50 -15.67 -18.67
N ALA A 151 -10.03 -14.73 -19.46
CA ALA A 151 -9.51 -14.45 -20.79
C ALA A 151 -8.06 -13.95 -20.76
N MET A 152 -7.70 -13.17 -19.73
CA MET A 152 -6.34 -12.65 -19.54
C MET A 152 -5.38 -13.71 -18.98
N ALA A 153 -5.86 -14.62 -18.12
CA ALA A 153 -5.05 -15.66 -17.47
C ALA A 153 -4.47 -16.65 -18.48
N ALA A 154 -5.10 -16.80 -19.65
CA ALA A 154 -4.54 -17.56 -20.76
C ALA A 154 -3.18 -17.04 -21.26
N ARG A 155 -2.80 -15.81 -20.91
CA ARG A 155 -1.55 -15.16 -21.33
C ARG A 155 -0.54 -14.94 -20.19
N SER A 156 -0.89 -15.31 -18.94
CA SER A 156 -0.13 -15.21 -17.67
C SER A 156 0.63 -13.91 -17.35
N GLU A 157 1.49 -13.42 -18.23
CA GLU A 157 2.28 -12.19 -18.10
C GLU A 157 1.42 -10.92 -17.92
N PRO A 158 0.40 -10.66 -18.75
CA PRO A 158 -0.44 -9.46 -18.60
C PRO A 158 -1.10 -9.43 -17.23
N LEU A 159 -1.48 -10.60 -16.69
CA LEU A 159 -2.18 -10.72 -15.41
C LEU A 159 -1.35 -10.18 -14.22
N LEU A 160 -0.02 -10.25 -14.27
CA LEU A 160 0.87 -9.71 -13.23
C LEU A 160 0.84 -8.17 -13.17
N HIS A 161 0.44 -7.52 -14.25
CA HIS A 161 0.35 -6.07 -14.32
C HIS A 161 -1.04 -5.53 -13.94
N GLU A 162 -2.01 -6.41 -13.74
CA GLU A 162 -3.43 -6.07 -13.66
C GLU A 162 -3.90 -5.94 -12.21
N ARG A 163 -3.08 -5.24 -11.43
CA ARG A 163 -3.19 -5.06 -9.97
C ARG A 163 -4.56 -4.54 -9.56
N ALA A 164 -5.09 -3.58 -10.30
CA ALA A 164 -6.37 -2.94 -9.94
C ALA A 164 -7.55 -3.92 -10.04
N ALA A 165 -7.50 -4.91 -10.94
CA ALA A 165 -8.56 -5.91 -11.07
C ALA A 165 -8.64 -6.80 -9.82
N PHE A 166 -7.48 -7.28 -9.33
CA PHE A 166 -7.42 -8.07 -8.10
C PHE A 166 -7.75 -7.25 -6.86
N SER A 167 -7.27 -6.01 -6.80
CA SER A 167 -7.62 -5.04 -5.75
C SER A 167 -9.15 -4.84 -5.66
N VAL A 168 -9.84 -4.66 -6.79
CA VAL A 168 -11.30 -4.50 -6.84
C VAL A 168 -12.03 -5.78 -6.42
N LEU A 169 -11.59 -6.94 -6.89
CA LEU A 169 -12.17 -8.21 -6.45
C LEU A 169 -11.99 -8.45 -4.96
N ARG A 170 -10.81 -8.15 -4.41
CA ARG A 170 -10.55 -8.19 -2.98
C ARG A 170 -11.50 -7.27 -2.23
N MET A 171 -11.57 -5.99 -2.60
CA MET A 171 -12.50 -5.03 -1.99
C MET A 171 -13.95 -5.54 -2.01
N ALA A 172 -14.43 -5.97 -3.18
CA ALA A 172 -15.80 -6.41 -3.36
C ALA A 172 -16.15 -7.64 -2.52
N SER A 173 -15.17 -8.53 -2.31
CA SER A 173 -15.34 -9.75 -1.52
C SER A 173 -15.11 -9.54 -0.03
N GLU A 174 -14.29 -8.56 0.38
CA GLU A 174 -14.09 -8.16 1.79
C GLU A 174 -15.20 -7.21 2.30
N ALA A 175 -15.90 -6.47 1.42
CA ALA A 175 -16.85 -5.45 1.84
C ALA A 175 -17.97 -5.91 2.79
N PRO A 176 -18.61 -7.09 2.59
CA PRO A 176 -19.61 -7.58 3.55
C PRO A 176 -19.03 -7.82 4.94
N LEU A 177 -17.80 -8.33 5.02
CA LEU A 177 -17.09 -8.52 6.28
C LEU A 177 -16.74 -7.18 6.92
N ALA A 178 -16.16 -6.25 6.16
CA ALA A 178 -15.82 -4.91 6.65
C ALA A 178 -17.06 -4.19 7.22
N ARG A 179 -18.22 -4.30 6.55
CA ARG A 179 -19.49 -3.78 7.10
C ARG A 179 -19.93 -4.49 8.38
N SER A 180 -19.69 -5.80 8.49
CA SER A 180 -20.00 -6.55 9.70
C SER A 180 -19.13 -6.11 10.87
N LEU A 181 -17.81 -5.98 10.65
CA LEU A 181 -16.85 -5.51 11.65
C LEU A 181 -17.18 -4.09 12.12
N ARG A 182 -17.48 -3.17 11.19
CA ARG A 182 -17.90 -1.80 11.54
C ARG A 182 -19.17 -1.75 12.38
N ARG A 183 -20.16 -2.60 12.08
CA ARG A 183 -21.36 -2.73 12.92
C ARG A 183 -21.05 -3.25 14.32
N GLY A 184 -19.98 -4.05 14.46
CA GLY A 184 -19.45 -4.52 15.73
C GLY A 184 -18.48 -3.55 16.43
N GLY A 185 -18.30 -2.33 15.91
CA GLY A 185 -17.41 -1.32 16.50
C GLY A 185 -15.92 -1.47 16.13
N LEU A 186 -15.58 -2.32 15.17
CA LEU A 186 -14.22 -2.49 14.66
C LEU A 186 -14.07 -1.74 13.33
N ASP A 187 -13.02 -0.94 13.14
CA ASP A 187 -12.88 -0.16 11.89
C ASP A 187 -12.49 -1.07 10.71
N GLY A 188 -11.86 -2.23 10.95
CA GLY A 188 -11.53 -3.19 9.90
C GLY A 188 -11.01 -4.55 10.36
N LEU A 189 -10.61 -5.37 9.38
CA LEU A 189 -9.99 -6.69 9.58
C LEU A 189 -8.67 -6.60 10.35
N ASP A 190 -7.91 -5.54 10.12
CA ASP A 190 -6.68 -5.28 10.86
C ASP A 190 -6.96 -5.09 12.36
N ASP A 191 -8.06 -4.44 12.73
CA ASP A 191 -8.43 -4.28 14.15
C ASP A 191 -8.84 -5.61 14.77
N CYS A 192 -9.53 -6.48 14.03
CA CYS A 192 -9.80 -7.84 14.49
C CYS A 192 -8.48 -8.60 14.77
N SER A 193 -7.45 -8.42 13.94
CA SER A 193 -6.14 -9.05 14.15
C SER A 193 -5.36 -8.46 15.34
N LYS A 194 -5.50 -7.15 15.56
CA LYS A 194 -4.82 -6.41 16.64
C LYS A 194 -5.47 -6.64 17.99
N THR A 195 -6.80 -6.58 18.03
CA THR A 195 -7.60 -6.83 19.25
C THR A 195 -7.44 -8.26 19.68
N GLY A 196 -7.41 -9.22 18.72
CA GLY A 196 -7.19 -10.66 18.91
C GLY A 196 -8.49 -11.47 19.11
N THR A 197 -9.68 -10.82 19.06
CA THR A 197 -10.85 -11.35 19.79
C THR A 197 -11.60 -12.23 18.83
N ALA A 198 -11.23 -13.52 18.80
CA ALA A 198 -11.91 -14.50 17.96
C ALA A 198 -13.44 -14.52 18.19
N ALA A 199 -13.87 -14.21 19.41
CA ALA A 199 -15.29 -14.07 19.78
C ALA A 199 -15.99 -12.88 19.09
N ALA A 200 -15.31 -11.73 18.97
CA ALA A 200 -15.86 -10.54 18.30
C ALA A 200 -15.90 -10.70 16.77
N CYS A 201 -14.96 -11.46 16.21
CA CYS A 201 -14.85 -11.63 14.77
C CYS A 201 -15.72 -12.77 14.22
N GLY A 202 -16.11 -13.76 15.04
CA GLY A 202 -16.83 -14.95 14.59
C GLY A 202 -15.93 -15.99 13.90
N SER A 203 -16.45 -17.21 13.70
CA SER A 203 -15.67 -18.38 13.28
C SER A 203 -14.93 -18.21 11.95
N ASN A 204 -15.60 -17.70 10.91
CA ASN A 204 -14.96 -17.46 9.60
C ASN A 204 -13.92 -16.34 9.63
N SER A 205 -14.13 -15.31 10.44
CA SER A 205 -13.18 -14.22 10.57
C SER A 205 -11.97 -14.59 11.42
N SER A 206 -12.05 -15.64 12.25
CA SER A 206 -10.88 -16.16 12.97
C SER A 206 -9.79 -16.66 12.01
N LEU A 207 -10.18 -17.32 10.93
CA LEU A 207 -9.29 -17.75 9.84
C LEU A 207 -8.63 -16.56 9.15
N LEU A 208 -9.39 -15.49 8.98
CA LEU A 208 -8.90 -14.24 8.41
C LEU A 208 -7.96 -13.53 9.35
N ALA A 209 -8.27 -13.47 10.64
CA ALA A 209 -7.38 -12.95 11.65
C ALA A 209 -6.03 -13.71 11.63
N VAL A 210 -6.05 -15.04 11.50
CA VAL A 210 -4.81 -15.84 11.32
C VAL A 210 -4.08 -15.46 10.04
N PHE A 211 -4.79 -15.31 8.91
CA PHE A 211 -4.19 -14.87 7.65
C PHE A 211 -3.53 -13.49 7.77
N TYR A 212 -4.25 -12.48 8.25
CA TYR A 212 -3.74 -11.11 8.42
C TYR A 212 -2.62 -11.02 9.47
N ARG A 213 -2.65 -11.86 10.50
CA ARG A 213 -1.54 -11.99 11.46
C ARG A 213 -0.24 -12.48 10.82
N HIS A 214 -0.33 -13.35 9.82
CA HIS A 214 0.84 -13.94 9.14
C HIS A 214 1.16 -13.28 7.79
N ARG A 215 0.54 -12.13 7.49
CA ARG A 215 0.58 -11.47 6.19
C ARG A 215 2.01 -11.27 5.66
N HIS A 216 2.97 -10.88 6.49
CA HIS A 216 4.33 -10.53 6.03
C HIS A 216 5.13 -11.68 5.38
N LEU A 217 4.95 -12.94 5.83
CA LEU A 217 5.69 -14.10 5.32
C LEU A 217 4.80 -15.08 4.55
N GLY A 218 3.54 -14.70 4.31
CA GLY A 218 2.52 -15.62 3.86
C GLY A 218 2.17 -16.67 4.92
N LEU A 219 1.19 -17.52 4.60
CA LEU A 219 0.76 -18.56 5.53
C LEU A 219 1.77 -19.71 5.62
N PRO A 220 1.97 -20.32 6.80
CA PRO A 220 2.80 -21.50 6.88
C PRO A 220 2.30 -22.67 6.04
N ARG A 221 3.22 -23.42 5.40
CA ARG A 221 2.84 -24.58 4.56
C ARG A 221 2.00 -25.60 5.33
N SER A 222 2.29 -25.81 6.62
CA SER A 222 1.48 -26.67 7.50
C SER A 222 0.07 -26.14 7.72
N VAL A 223 -0.09 -24.82 7.88
CA VAL A 223 -1.40 -24.17 7.98
C VAL A 223 -2.14 -24.29 6.65
N ALA A 224 -1.50 -23.92 5.54
CA ALA A 224 -2.06 -24.03 4.20
C ALA A 224 -2.48 -25.46 3.83
N GLY A 225 -1.65 -26.46 4.18
CA GLY A 225 -1.95 -27.88 3.94
C GLY A 225 -3.13 -28.40 4.76
N ARG A 226 -3.22 -28.05 6.05
CA ARG A 226 -4.39 -28.41 6.89
C ARG A 226 -5.69 -27.82 6.32
N TYR A 227 -5.63 -26.60 5.81
CA TYR A 227 -6.78 -25.98 5.15
C TYR A 227 -7.15 -26.68 3.84
N ALA A 228 -6.18 -27.00 2.99
CA ALA A 228 -6.44 -27.73 1.76
C ALA A 228 -7.12 -29.08 2.04
N ALA A 229 -6.65 -29.78 3.07
CA ALA A 229 -7.21 -31.06 3.51
C ALA A 229 -8.63 -30.93 4.10
N ALA A 230 -8.91 -29.87 4.85
CA ALA A 230 -10.20 -29.68 5.52
C ALA A 230 -11.34 -29.30 4.57
N TYR A 231 -11.04 -28.52 3.52
CA TYR A 231 -12.08 -27.93 2.67
C TYR A 231 -12.15 -28.51 1.26
N GLY A 232 -11.05 -29.07 0.75
CA GLY A 232 -11.01 -29.68 -0.57
C GLY A 232 -11.37 -28.74 -1.73
N GLY A 233 -11.33 -29.27 -2.95
CA GLY A 233 -11.81 -28.59 -4.15
C GLY A 233 -10.85 -27.60 -4.81
N PRO A 234 -11.21 -27.11 -6.01
CA PRO A 234 -10.31 -26.29 -6.85
C PRO A 234 -9.88 -24.95 -6.22
N PHE A 235 -10.77 -24.27 -5.48
CA PHE A 235 -10.45 -23.00 -4.80
C PHE A 235 -9.47 -23.18 -3.64
N ALA A 236 -9.63 -24.25 -2.84
CA ALA A 236 -8.68 -24.56 -1.78
C ALA A 236 -7.28 -24.85 -2.37
N LYS A 237 -7.22 -25.60 -3.47
CA LYS A 237 -5.96 -25.85 -4.20
C LYS A 237 -5.34 -24.56 -4.72
N ALA A 238 -6.12 -23.69 -5.38
CA ALA A 238 -5.64 -22.41 -5.89
C ALA A 238 -5.06 -21.54 -4.77
N TRP A 239 -5.83 -21.37 -3.70
CA TRP A 239 -5.41 -20.65 -2.52
C TRP A 239 -4.12 -21.22 -1.88
N THR A 240 -4.01 -22.54 -1.71
CA THR A 240 -2.82 -23.17 -1.10
C THR A 240 -1.57 -22.90 -1.94
N LEU A 241 -1.68 -23.02 -3.26
CA LEU A 241 -0.56 -22.78 -4.18
C LEU A 241 -0.17 -21.30 -4.21
N LEU A 242 -1.14 -20.40 -4.24
CA LEU A 242 -0.89 -18.95 -4.17
C LEU A 242 -0.28 -18.53 -2.82
N ALA A 243 -0.72 -19.15 -1.71
CA ALA A 243 -0.12 -18.95 -0.39
C ALA A 243 1.34 -19.43 -0.34
N ALA A 244 1.62 -20.58 -0.95
CA ALA A 244 2.97 -21.10 -1.07
C ALA A 244 3.85 -20.18 -1.93
N ALA A 245 3.33 -19.71 -3.06
CA ALA A 245 4.02 -18.76 -3.93
C ALA A 245 4.37 -17.45 -3.19
N ASP A 246 3.39 -16.88 -2.48
CA ASP A 246 3.63 -15.66 -1.71
C ASP A 246 4.70 -15.87 -0.63
N ARG A 247 4.66 -17.01 0.07
CA ARG A 247 5.71 -17.34 1.04
C ARG A 247 7.07 -17.51 0.39
N SER A 248 7.19 -18.28 -0.69
CA SER A 248 8.45 -18.48 -1.43
C SER A 248 9.02 -17.14 -1.88
N ARG A 249 8.19 -16.28 -2.46
CA ARG A 249 8.56 -14.92 -2.88
C ARG A 249 9.09 -14.08 -1.72
N ASN A 250 8.43 -14.13 -0.56
CA ASN A 250 8.86 -13.39 0.62
C ASN A 250 10.22 -13.87 1.16
N MET A 251 10.49 -15.17 1.07
CA MET A 251 11.78 -15.77 1.42
C MET A 251 12.87 -15.55 0.37
N GLY A 252 12.56 -14.89 -0.76
CA GLY A 252 13.52 -14.72 -1.86
C GLY A 252 13.81 -16.02 -2.63
N VAL A 253 12.93 -17.01 -2.50
CA VAL A 253 12.97 -18.27 -3.25
C VAL A 253 12.14 -18.12 -4.53
N ASP A 254 12.51 -18.86 -5.57
CA ASP A 254 11.67 -18.93 -6.77
C ASP A 254 10.25 -19.38 -6.38
N HIS A 255 9.26 -18.67 -6.92
CA HIS A 255 7.84 -18.79 -6.58
C HIS A 255 6.97 -18.93 -7.83
N LEU A 256 7.56 -18.81 -9.02
CA LEU A 256 6.84 -18.87 -10.29
C LEU A 256 6.16 -20.23 -10.49
N PRO A 257 6.76 -21.38 -10.13
CA PRO A 257 6.09 -22.68 -10.25
C PRO A 257 4.80 -22.77 -9.41
N GLU A 258 4.84 -22.39 -8.13
CA GLU A 258 3.63 -22.40 -7.29
C GLU A 258 2.61 -21.37 -7.76
N PHE A 259 3.05 -20.20 -8.23
CA PHE A 259 2.16 -19.18 -8.76
C PHE A 259 1.41 -19.65 -10.00
N ALA A 260 2.12 -20.22 -10.98
CA ALA A 260 1.53 -20.79 -12.19
C ALA A 260 0.55 -21.92 -11.86
N GLY A 261 0.91 -22.81 -10.92
CA GLY A 261 0.01 -23.86 -10.43
C GLY A 261 -1.25 -23.29 -9.77
N GLY A 262 -1.12 -22.22 -9.00
CA GLY A 262 -2.24 -21.51 -8.37
C GLY A 262 -3.20 -20.90 -9.40
N LEU A 263 -2.68 -20.25 -10.44
CA LEU A 263 -3.48 -19.72 -11.54
C LEU A 263 -4.21 -20.82 -12.31
N HIS A 264 -3.55 -21.95 -12.58
CA HIS A 264 -4.19 -23.08 -13.25
C HIS A 264 -5.33 -23.68 -12.39
N ALA A 265 -5.12 -23.83 -11.09
CA ALA A 265 -6.14 -24.32 -10.17
C ALA A 265 -7.34 -23.36 -10.07
N LEU A 266 -7.08 -22.05 -10.05
CA LEU A 266 -8.13 -21.03 -10.06
C LEU A 266 -8.95 -21.08 -11.35
N ARG A 267 -8.27 -21.20 -12.51
CA ARG A 267 -8.92 -21.35 -13.81
C ARG A 267 -9.87 -22.54 -13.83
N ALA A 268 -9.39 -23.70 -13.42
CA ALA A 268 -10.21 -24.91 -13.32
C ALA A 268 -11.41 -24.72 -12.37
N ALA A 269 -11.24 -23.98 -11.27
CA ALA A 269 -12.32 -23.65 -10.35
C ALA A 269 -13.43 -22.82 -11.00
N LEU A 270 -13.04 -21.78 -11.74
CA LEU A 270 -13.97 -20.86 -12.40
C LEU A 270 -14.68 -21.53 -13.58
N GLU A 271 -13.98 -22.36 -14.36
CA GLU A 271 -14.57 -23.19 -15.43
C GLU A 271 -15.57 -24.22 -14.88
N GLY A 272 -15.32 -24.74 -13.67
CA GLY A 272 -16.23 -25.63 -12.95
C GLY A 272 -17.51 -24.97 -12.42
N GLY A 273 -17.79 -23.71 -12.77
CA GLY A 273 -19.02 -23.00 -12.40
C GLY A 273 -19.03 -22.48 -10.97
N VAL A 274 -17.89 -22.47 -10.27
CA VAL A 274 -17.81 -21.86 -8.94
C VAL A 274 -18.10 -20.37 -9.06
N ARG A 275 -19.15 -19.93 -8.37
CA ARG A 275 -19.52 -18.53 -8.35
C ARG A 275 -18.57 -17.77 -7.43
N LEU A 276 -18.12 -16.61 -7.91
CA LEU A 276 -17.60 -15.57 -7.04
C LEU A 276 -18.78 -15.03 -6.24
N ASP A 277 -19.13 -15.66 -5.14
CA ASP A 277 -20.14 -15.12 -4.25
C ASP A 277 -19.54 -14.01 -3.38
N LYS A 278 -20.37 -13.03 -3.04
CA LYS A 278 -20.00 -11.93 -2.14
C LYS A 278 -19.98 -12.40 -0.68
N SER A 279 -20.59 -13.54 -0.38
CA SER A 279 -20.65 -14.09 0.97
C SER A 279 -19.33 -14.74 1.33
N LEU A 280 -18.88 -14.52 2.57
CA LEU A 280 -17.97 -15.46 3.21
C LEU A 280 -18.75 -16.78 3.31
N PRO A 281 -18.39 -17.84 2.58
CA PRO A 281 -19.09 -19.10 2.74
C PRO A 281 -18.96 -19.53 4.20
N VAL A 282 -20.07 -19.87 4.85
CA VAL A 282 -20.08 -20.38 6.25
C VAL A 282 -19.19 -21.62 6.39
N HIS A 283 -18.94 -22.31 5.28
CA HIS A 283 -18.06 -23.47 5.16
C HIS A 283 -17.12 -23.29 3.96
N GLY A 284 -15.83 -23.06 4.18
CA GLY A 284 -14.83 -22.94 3.11
C GLY A 284 -13.75 -21.89 3.34
N PRO A 285 -12.56 -22.00 2.72
CA PRO A 285 -11.63 -20.88 2.67
C PRO A 285 -12.30 -19.77 1.87
N PRO A 286 -12.37 -18.55 2.42
CA PRO A 286 -13.15 -17.51 1.77
C PRO A 286 -12.46 -17.05 0.48
N SER A 287 -13.25 -16.91 -0.58
CA SER A 287 -12.81 -16.61 -1.94
C SER A 287 -11.90 -15.38 -2.03
N HIS A 288 -12.05 -14.41 -1.12
CA HIS A 288 -11.20 -13.23 -1.07
C HIS A 288 -9.73 -13.49 -0.75
N LEU A 289 -9.36 -14.61 -0.10
CA LEU A 289 -7.97 -14.92 0.15
C LEU A 289 -7.20 -15.21 -1.14
N VAL A 290 -7.87 -15.81 -2.14
CA VAL A 290 -7.31 -15.96 -3.49
C VAL A 290 -7.04 -14.58 -4.09
N TRP A 291 -8.01 -13.67 -4.02
CA TRP A 291 -7.86 -12.30 -4.54
C TRP A 291 -6.77 -11.54 -3.81
N HIS A 292 -6.63 -11.74 -2.50
CA HIS A 292 -5.57 -11.14 -1.72
C HIS A 292 -4.20 -11.62 -2.19
N PHE A 293 -3.98 -12.94 -2.36
CA PHE A 293 -2.71 -13.43 -2.86
C PHE A 293 -2.42 -12.97 -4.28
N LEU A 294 -3.40 -12.94 -5.17
CA LEU A 294 -3.21 -12.45 -6.54
C LEU A 294 -2.85 -10.96 -6.57
N ASP A 295 -3.58 -10.13 -5.81
CA ASP A 295 -3.25 -8.71 -5.65
C ASP A 295 -1.81 -8.55 -5.14
N LYS A 296 -1.48 -9.27 -4.07
CA LYS A 296 -0.15 -9.23 -3.47
C LYS A 296 0.95 -9.71 -4.42
N LEU A 297 0.73 -10.81 -5.14
CA LEU A 297 1.69 -11.40 -6.09
C LEU A 297 1.90 -10.53 -7.33
N SER A 298 0.89 -9.75 -7.73
CA SER A 298 0.98 -8.77 -8.82
C SER A 298 1.77 -7.50 -8.45
N GLN A 299 2.05 -7.28 -7.16
CA GLN A 299 2.84 -6.13 -6.72
C GLN A 299 4.36 -6.36 -6.89
N PRO A 300 5.12 -5.34 -7.33
CA PRO A 300 6.56 -5.41 -7.37
C PRO A 300 7.07 -5.24 -5.93
N MET A 301 8.07 -6.04 -5.59
CA MET A 301 8.76 -5.95 -4.30
C MET A 301 10.07 -5.20 -4.40
N ARG A 302 10.51 -4.85 -5.62
CA ARG A 302 11.66 -4.02 -5.91
C ARG A 302 11.22 -2.84 -6.76
N VAL A 303 11.59 -1.65 -6.34
CA VAL A 303 11.22 -0.39 -6.98
C VAL A 303 12.49 0.42 -7.16
N ALA A 304 12.82 0.75 -8.42
CA ALA A 304 13.85 1.73 -8.69
C ALA A 304 13.33 3.14 -8.33
N ILE A 305 14.12 3.88 -7.56
CA ILE A 305 13.81 5.23 -7.07
C ILE A 305 14.98 6.13 -7.45
N GLN A 306 14.67 7.27 -8.07
CA GLN A 306 15.67 8.30 -8.30
C GLN A 306 15.92 9.05 -7.00
N VAL A 307 17.21 9.24 -6.66
CA VAL A 307 17.62 10.00 -5.48
C VAL A 307 17.82 11.44 -5.90
N GLU A 308 16.95 12.32 -5.44
CA GLU A 308 17.09 13.76 -5.65
C GLU A 308 17.95 14.36 -4.52
N PRO A 309 18.88 15.28 -4.85
CA PRO A 309 19.61 16.01 -3.83
C PRO A 309 18.63 16.91 -3.05
N PRO A 310 18.89 17.17 -1.77
CA PRO A 310 18.07 18.11 -1.02
C PRO A 310 18.17 19.50 -1.66
N ALA A 311 17.04 20.21 -1.73
CA ALA A 311 16.91 21.50 -2.43
C ALA A 311 17.95 22.56 -2.00
N LEU A 312 18.49 22.45 -0.78
CA LEU A 312 19.48 23.37 -0.23
C LEU A 312 20.93 23.11 -0.70
N VAL A 313 21.19 22.04 -1.46
CA VAL A 313 22.54 21.65 -1.88
C VAL A 313 22.61 21.49 -3.40
N GLU A 314 22.71 22.62 -4.11
CA GLU A 314 22.66 22.70 -5.57
C GLU A 314 23.84 22.01 -6.30
N ALA A 315 24.91 21.60 -5.60
CA ALA A 315 26.16 21.16 -6.24
C ALA A 315 26.61 19.72 -5.93
N SER A 316 25.94 18.98 -5.05
CA SER A 316 26.36 17.60 -4.73
C SER A 316 25.44 16.56 -5.37
N LEU A 317 25.98 15.78 -6.29
CA LEU A 317 25.30 14.58 -6.78
C LEU A 317 25.23 13.53 -5.65
N PRO A 318 24.12 12.79 -5.54
CA PRO A 318 24.03 11.65 -4.62
C PRO A 318 25.07 10.58 -4.99
N LEU A 319 25.59 9.90 -3.97
CA LEU A 319 26.52 8.78 -4.18
C LEU A 319 25.86 7.64 -4.97
N VAL A 320 24.59 7.40 -4.70
CA VAL A 320 23.75 6.43 -5.42
C VAL A 320 22.58 7.19 -6.06
N PRO A 321 22.66 7.61 -7.33
CA PRO A 321 21.61 8.43 -7.98
C PRO A 321 20.33 7.65 -8.29
N MET A 322 20.42 6.32 -8.39
CA MET A 322 19.29 5.44 -8.62
C MET A 322 19.38 4.27 -7.64
N LEU A 323 18.38 4.11 -6.79
CA LEU A 323 18.36 3.14 -5.71
C LEU A 323 17.30 2.07 -5.97
N SER A 324 17.63 0.79 -5.77
CA SER A 324 16.65 -0.32 -5.72
C SER A 324 16.09 -0.44 -4.31
N MET A 325 14.85 -0.02 -4.09
CA MET A 325 14.18 -0.16 -2.81
C MET A 325 13.35 -1.45 -2.77
N SER A 326 13.61 -2.27 -1.76
CA SER A 326 12.78 -3.41 -1.42
C SER A 326 11.59 -2.96 -0.58
N VAL A 327 10.37 -3.23 -1.03
CA VAL A 327 9.12 -2.86 -0.32
C VAL A 327 8.40 -4.10 0.24
N LEU A 328 7.50 -3.92 1.21
CA LEU A 328 6.67 -5.03 1.66
C LEU A 328 5.81 -5.51 0.50
N PRO A 329 5.57 -6.81 0.31
CA PRO A 329 4.71 -7.31 -0.75
C PRO A 329 3.24 -6.85 -0.64
N ASP A 330 2.88 -6.36 0.54
CA ASP A 330 1.53 -6.00 0.93
C ASP A 330 1.15 -4.60 0.47
N ARG A 331 -0.17 -4.38 0.41
CA ARG A 331 -0.78 -3.06 0.32
C ARG A 331 -0.68 -2.39 1.68
N ASP A 332 0.14 -1.36 1.74
CA ASP A 332 0.25 -0.40 2.84
C ASP A 332 0.58 0.98 2.24
N VAL A 333 0.32 2.04 3.01
CA VAL A 333 0.46 3.43 2.54
C VAL A 333 1.86 3.73 2.02
N ILE A 334 2.90 3.19 2.67
CA ILE A 334 4.29 3.51 2.36
C ILE A 334 4.75 2.71 1.14
N SER A 335 4.56 1.38 1.14
CA SER A 335 4.92 0.54 -0.02
C SER A 335 4.18 0.97 -1.29
N ASP A 336 2.90 1.34 -1.18
CA ASP A 336 2.14 1.85 -2.33
C ASP A 336 2.60 3.24 -2.77
N HIS A 337 2.94 4.14 -1.83
CA HIS A 337 3.55 5.43 -2.18
C HIS A 337 4.80 5.22 -3.02
N ILE A 338 5.73 4.38 -2.55
CA ILE A 338 6.99 4.08 -3.25
C ILE A 338 6.75 3.46 -4.63
N ARG A 339 5.82 2.49 -4.75
CA ARG A 339 5.50 1.85 -6.03
C ARG A 339 4.97 2.81 -7.07
N HIS A 340 4.08 3.72 -6.66
CA HIS A 340 3.40 4.62 -7.59
C HIS A 340 4.23 5.87 -7.86
N ARG A 341 4.69 6.55 -6.80
CA ARG A 341 5.42 7.82 -6.91
C ARG A 341 6.89 7.64 -7.28
N ARG A 342 7.43 6.42 -7.11
CA ARG A 342 8.86 6.13 -7.33
C ARG A 342 9.77 7.09 -6.55
N SER A 343 9.30 7.49 -5.37
CA SER A 343 9.94 8.44 -4.46
C SER A 343 9.96 7.88 -3.04
N PHE A 344 10.87 8.38 -2.23
CA PHE A 344 10.93 8.07 -0.80
C PHE A 344 9.72 8.66 -0.08
N HIS A 345 9.13 7.92 0.85
CA HIS A 345 8.13 8.46 1.77
C HIS A 345 8.81 9.17 2.96
N CYS A 346 9.75 10.08 2.64
CA CYS A 346 10.52 10.86 3.59
C CYS A 346 10.08 12.33 3.57
N SER A 347 9.92 12.93 4.74
CA SER A 347 9.50 14.34 4.87
C SER A 347 10.60 15.30 4.46
N ASP A 348 10.26 16.36 3.73
CA ASP A 348 11.19 17.43 3.35
C ASP A 348 11.92 18.05 4.55
N ALA A 349 11.24 18.18 5.69
CA ALA A 349 11.84 18.69 6.93
C ALA A 349 13.07 17.87 7.37
N PHE A 350 13.01 16.53 7.27
CA PHE A 350 14.15 15.68 7.57
C PHE A 350 15.29 15.90 6.58
N GLN A 351 14.96 15.97 5.28
CA GLN A 351 15.95 16.19 4.24
C GLN A 351 16.65 17.55 4.39
N GLN A 352 15.90 18.60 4.71
CA GLN A 352 16.42 19.95 4.96
C GLN A 352 17.30 20.01 6.20
N VAL A 353 16.87 19.40 7.32
CA VAL A 353 17.69 19.36 8.54
C VAL A 353 18.98 18.58 8.29
N LEU A 354 18.89 17.40 7.68
CA LEU A 354 20.09 16.63 7.33
C LEU A 354 21.00 17.44 6.41
N ALA A 355 20.45 18.10 5.40
CA ALA A 355 21.23 18.91 4.48
C ALA A 355 21.93 20.08 5.16
N SER A 356 21.27 20.73 6.12
CA SER A 356 21.85 21.83 6.87
C SER A 356 23.03 21.40 7.73
N ILE A 357 22.99 20.18 8.30
CA ILE A 357 24.09 19.67 9.12
C ILE A 357 25.19 19.00 8.29
N THR A 358 24.92 18.57 7.05
CA THR A 358 25.93 17.89 6.20
C THR A 358 26.45 18.72 5.02
N GLY A 359 25.97 19.94 4.86
CA GLY A 359 26.27 20.81 3.72
C GLY A 359 27.71 21.34 3.65
N PRO A 360 28.09 22.01 2.55
CA PRO A 360 29.40 22.65 2.40
C PRO A 360 29.64 23.66 3.53
N GLY A 361 30.71 23.47 4.32
CA GLY A 361 31.02 24.31 5.48
C GLY A 361 30.54 23.76 6.81
N ALA A 362 29.73 22.70 6.83
CA ALA A 362 29.50 21.95 8.05
C ALA A 362 30.81 21.27 8.48
N ALA A 363 31.26 21.56 9.70
CA ALA A 363 32.46 20.95 10.27
C ALA A 363 32.18 19.47 10.61
N SER A 364 32.18 18.60 9.61
CA SER A 364 32.43 17.18 9.89
C SER A 364 33.88 17.10 10.33
N HIS A 365 34.14 16.95 11.62
CA HIS A 365 35.48 16.78 12.20
C HIS A 365 36.10 15.43 11.81
N GLY A 366 36.04 15.04 10.52
CA GLY A 366 36.48 13.74 10.02
C GLY A 366 35.60 12.55 10.44
N ARG A 367 34.52 12.77 11.20
CA ARG A 367 33.64 11.70 11.68
C ARG A 367 32.36 11.55 10.85
N PRO A 368 31.81 10.32 10.72
CA PRO A 368 30.47 10.12 10.16
C PRO A 368 29.39 10.82 10.99
N TRP A 369 28.35 11.28 10.31
CA TRP A 369 27.12 11.78 10.92
C TRP A 369 26.34 10.62 11.53
N ARG A 370 25.91 10.81 12.77
CA ARG A 370 25.17 9.82 13.56
C ARG A 370 23.70 10.19 13.55
N VAL A 371 22.89 9.40 12.85
CA VAL A 371 21.45 9.66 12.71
C VAL A 371 20.67 8.49 13.29
N CYS A 372 19.68 8.75 14.14
CA CYS A 372 18.77 7.73 14.62
C CYS A 372 17.35 8.01 14.11
N GLU A 373 16.70 7.01 13.53
CA GLU A 373 15.30 7.04 13.16
C GLU A 373 14.55 5.97 13.97
N VAL A 374 13.42 6.34 14.56
CA VAL A 374 12.51 5.43 15.27
C VAL A 374 11.18 5.40 14.53
N GLY A 375 10.78 4.21 14.09
CA GLY A 375 9.56 3.98 13.32
C GLY A 375 9.68 4.42 11.85
N GLY A 376 10.85 4.23 11.24
CA GLY A 376 11.08 4.50 9.82
C GLY A 376 10.35 3.53 8.89
N PHE A 377 9.77 2.44 9.39
CA PHE A 377 9.08 1.39 8.65
C PHE A 377 9.98 0.74 7.60
N LEU A 378 9.95 1.20 6.33
CA LEU A 378 10.87 0.74 5.30
C LEU A 378 12.22 1.47 5.33
N GLY A 379 12.41 2.38 6.28
CA GLY A 379 13.61 3.19 6.46
C GLY A 379 13.83 4.20 5.34
N ASP A 380 12.76 4.72 4.73
CA ASP A 380 12.81 5.63 3.57
C ASP A 380 13.80 6.78 3.76
N CYS A 381 13.75 7.43 4.93
CA CYS A 381 14.59 8.59 5.23
C CYS A 381 16.06 8.20 5.42
N LEU A 382 16.36 7.16 6.19
CA LEU A 382 17.73 6.66 6.35
C LEU A 382 18.31 6.05 5.07
N LEU A 383 17.48 5.44 4.22
CA LEU A 383 17.89 4.90 2.93
C LEU A 383 18.23 6.02 1.94
N TRP A 384 17.42 7.08 1.88
CA TRP A 384 17.73 8.30 1.14
C TRP A 384 19.03 8.96 1.66
N ALA A 385 19.16 9.10 2.98
CA ALA A 385 20.37 9.66 3.60
C ALA A 385 21.62 8.82 3.28
N GLY A 386 21.49 7.50 3.32
CA GLY A 386 22.56 6.55 2.96
C GLY A 386 22.94 6.66 1.49
N ALA A 387 21.98 6.81 0.59
CA ALA A 387 22.23 7.02 -0.83
C ALA A 387 22.92 8.36 -1.13
N TRP A 388 22.64 9.39 -0.34
CA TRP A 388 23.25 10.70 -0.49
C TRP A 388 24.66 10.78 0.11
N LEU A 389 24.84 10.31 1.34
CA LEU A 389 26.08 10.47 2.12
C LEU A 389 27.05 9.28 1.98
N GLY A 390 26.51 8.07 1.81
CA GLY A 390 27.27 6.83 1.79
C GLY A 390 27.76 6.33 3.15
N PRO A 391 28.23 5.07 3.22
CA PRO A 391 28.64 4.41 4.47
C PRO A 391 29.87 5.04 5.15
N ARG A 392 30.62 5.90 4.46
CA ARG A 392 31.77 6.62 5.03
C ARG A 392 31.38 7.89 5.78
N ARG A 393 30.26 8.50 5.40
CA ARG A 393 29.80 9.79 5.96
C ARG A 393 28.55 9.65 6.82
N LEU A 394 27.84 8.52 6.74
CA LEU A 394 26.68 8.22 7.55
C LEU A 394 26.93 6.97 8.40
N ARG A 395 26.62 7.08 9.69
CA ARG A 395 26.43 5.95 10.60
C ARG A 395 25.05 6.11 11.23
N ALA A 396 24.09 5.33 10.78
CA ALA A 396 22.70 5.48 11.18
C ALA A 396 22.17 4.28 11.97
N LEU A 397 21.11 4.52 12.74
CA LEU A 397 20.37 3.52 13.49
C LEU A 397 18.88 3.64 13.17
N GLU A 398 18.30 2.59 12.59
CA GLU A 398 16.86 2.41 12.48
C GLU A 398 16.36 1.57 13.65
N VAL A 399 15.35 2.05 14.38
CA VAL A 399 14.62 1.27 15.37
C VAL A 399 13.19 1.04 14.89
N GLU A 400 12.90 -0.17 14.40
CA GLU A 400 11.65 -0.51 13.74
C GLU A 400 11.04 -1.79 14.33
N PRO A 401 9.89 -1.72 15.05
CA PRO A 401 9.26 -2.90 15.62
C PRO A 401 8.73 -3.90 14.56
N ALA A 402 8.34 -3.43 13.37
CA ALA A 402 7.91 -4.28 12.27
C ALA A 402 9.14 -4.88 11.58
N ALA A 403 9.66 -5.96 12.13
CA ALA A 403 10.88 -6.61 11.64
C ALA A 403 10.82 -7.06 10.16
N ALA A 404 9.64 -7.26 9.59
CA ALA A 404 9.51 -7.44 8.14
C ALA A 404 9.93 -6.19 7.35
N ALA A 405 9.54 -5.00 7.82
CA ALA A 405 9.92 -3.72 7.23
C ALA A 405 11.42 -3.46 7.44
N GLY A 406 11.96 -3.73 8.65
CA GLY A 406 13.40 -3.73 8.90
C GLY A 406 14.19 -4.68 7.99
N ALA A 407 13.68 -5.89 7.72
CA ALA A 407 14.30 -6.82 6.78
C ALA A 407 14.28 -6.31 5.32
N ARG A 408 13.26 -5.53 4.94
CA ARG A 408 13.20 -4.84 3.63
C ARG A 408 14.22 -3.71 3.54
N LEU A 409 14.39 -2.93 4.60
CA LEU A 409 15.45 -1.93 4.68
C LEU A 409 16.83 -2.59 4.56
N ALA A 410 17.09 -3.66 5.32
CA ALA A 410 18.35 -4.41 5.26
C ALA A 410 18.68 -4.87 3.82
N ARG A 411 17.66 -5.42 3.13
CA ARG A 411 17.80 -5.84 1.73
C ARG A 411 18.08 -4.65 0.81
N SER A 412 17.38 -3.54 0.99
CA SER A 412 17.62 -2.32 0.21
C SER A 412 19.04 -1.81 0.41
N LEU A 413 19.56 -1.78 1.64
CA LEU A 413 20.93 -1.37 1.91
C LEU A 413 21.95 -2.29 1.21
N ALA A 414 21.74 -3.60 1.29
CA ALA A 414 22.61 -4.59 0.65
C ALA A 414 22.61 -4.48 -0.89
N GLU A 415 21.42 -4.38 -1.50
CA GLU A 415 21.26 -4.29 -2.96
C GLU A 415 21.91 -3.03 -3.57
N ASN A 416 22.14 -2.00 -2.76
CA ASN A 416 22.71 -0.72 -3.22
C ASN A 416 24.14 -0.45 -2.69
N GLY A 417 24.80 -1.45 -2.10
CA GLY A 417 26.17 -1.28 -1.57
C GLY A 417 26.27 -0.31 -0.38
N LEU A 418 25.17 -0.10 0.35
CA LEU A 418 25.07 0.76 1.53
C LEU A 418 25.18 -0.03 2.85
N GLY A 419 25.70 -1.26 2.78
CA GLY A 419 25.94 -2.09 3.96
C GLY A 419 26.83 -1.36 4.99
N GLY A 420 26.42 -1.40 6.26
CA GLY A 420 27.11 -0.72 7.35
C GLY A 420 26.79 0.77 7.51
N ALA A 421 26.09 1.41 6.56
CA ALA A 421 25.63 2.79 6.70
C ALA A 421 24.51 2.92 7.74
N VAL A 422 23.65 1.90 7.85
CA VAL A 422 22.50 1.86 8.75
C VAL A 422 22.48 0.53 9.48
N GLU A 423 22.42 0.59 10.81
CA GLU A 423 22.16 -0.55 11.68
C GLU A 423 20.67 -0.60 12.01
N ILE A 424 20.10 -1.79 12.16
CA ILE A 424 18.65 -1.97 12.32
C ILE A 424 18.39 -2.76 13.61
N VAL A 425 17.57 -2.18 14.49
CA VAL A 425 17.10 -2.79 15.72
C VAL A 425 15.60 -3.04 15.62
N ALA A 426 15.22 -4.31 15.65
CA ALA A 426 13.84 -4.74 15.53
C ALA A 426 13.12 -4.76 16.89
N GLU A 427 12.71 -3.58 17.39
CA GLU A 427 12.13 -3.47 18.73
C GLU A 427 11.12 -2.32 18.87
N ALA A 428 10.11 -2.51 19.73
CA ALA A 428 9.24 -1.44 20.20
C ALA A 428 9.84 -0.71 21.40
N LEU A 429 9.83 0.62 21.36
CA LEU A 429 10.37 1.47 22.43
C LEU A 429 9.26 2.02 23.33
N GLY A 430 9.65 2.37 24.56
CA GLY A 430 8.79 3.05 25.52
C GLY A 430 9.56 4.07 26.36
N ASP A 431 8.99 4.40 27.50
CA ASP A 431 9.53 5.35 28.49
C ASP A 431 10.31 4.64 29.62
N GLY A 432 10.51 3.32 29.52
CA GLY A 432 11.19 2.51 30.51
C GLY A 432 10.34 2.15 31.72
N HIS A 433 9.06 2.55 31.75
CA HIS A 433 8.11 2.07 32.75
C HIS A 433 7.52 0.71 32.32
N VAL A 434 7.09 -0.07 33.31
CA VAL A 434 6.42 -1.35 33.08
C VAL A 434 5.02 -1.04 32.57
N GLN A 435 4.72 -1.46 31.34
CA GLN A 435 3.43 -1.29 30.71
C GLN A 435 2.78 -2.66 30.50
N GLU A 436 1.45 -2.70 30.46
CA GLU A 436 0.74 -3.90 30.04
C GLU A 436 0.77 -3.97 28.51
N ALA A 437 1.41 -5.00 27.98
CA ALA A 437 1.54 -5.20 26.54
C ALA A 437 1.08 -6.61 26.16
N HIS A 438 0.43 -6.71 25.00
CA HIS A 438 0.20 -8.00 24.38
C HIS A 438 1.51 -8.46 23.76
N VAL A 439 2.27 -9.23 24.54
CA VAL A 439 3.31 -10.06 23.98
C VAL A 439 2.59 -11.21 23.31
N ALA A 440 2.53 -11.20 21.98
CA ALA A 440 2.12 -12.39 21.26
C ALA A 440 3.11 -13.50 21.67
N ALA A 441 2.66 -14.41 22.53
CA ALA A 441 3.45 -15.52 23.04
C ALA A 441 3.87 -16.42 21.86
N GLY A 442 5.03 -16.12 21.29
CA GLY A 442 5.80 -17.02 20.45
C GLY A 442 6.79 -17.73 21.36
N GLY A 443 6.58 -19.02 21.58
CA GLY A 443 7.40 -19.83 22.47
C GLY A 443 8.88 -19.81 22.10
N SER A 444 9.70 -19.77 23.15
CA SER A 444 11.05 -20.32 23.28
C SER A 444 12.07 -20.04 22.16
N SER A 445 13.15 -19.37 22.58
CA SER A 445 14.41 -19.09 21.89
C SER A 445 14.35 -17.98 20.83
N VAL A 446 14.87 -16.81 21.24
CA VAL A 446 15.52 -15.77 20.43
C VAL A 446 15.14 -15.81 18.95
N SER A 447 13.94 -15.33 18.61
CA SER A 447 13.61 -14.91 17.25
C SER A 447 12.71 -13.68 17.30
N SER A 448 13.36 -12.54 17.05
CA SER A 448 12.94 -11.24 16.51
C SER A 448 11.53 -11.02 15.93
N HIS A 449 10.43 -11.56 16.46
CA HIS A 449 9.08 -11.27 15.93
C HIS A 449 7.96 -11.42 16.97
N PRO A 450 7.49 -10.29 17.52
CA PRO A 450 6.07 -9.99 17.41
C PRO A 450 5.84 -8.55 16.93
N ASN A 451 4.82 -8.36 16.09
CA ASN A 451 4.18 -7.05 15.95
C ASN A 451 3.70 -6.66 17.36
N PHE A 452 4.38 -5.73 18.02
CA PHE A 452 4.02 -5.31 19.37
C PHE A 452 2.69 -4.56 19.33
N ALA A 453 1.68 -5.09 20.02
CA ALA A 453 0.46 -4.37 20.34
C ALA A 453 0.50 -4.03 21.84
N LEU A 454 0.46 -2.74 22.19
CA LEU A 454 0.28 -2.32 23.57
C LEU A 454 -1.16 -2.65 24.01
N CYS A 455 -1.36 -3.22 25.20
CA CYS A 455 -2.70 -3.44 25.73
C CYS A 455 -3.29 -2.05 26.03
N GLY A 456 -4.34 -1.65 25.31
CA GLY A 456 -5.06 -0.42 25.63
C GLY A 456 -5.75 -0.55 26.98
N VAL A 457 -5.63 0.47 27.84
CA VAL A 457 -6.36 0.53 29.12
C VAL A 457 -7.84 0.80 28.79
N GLY A 458 -8.67 -0.25 28.74
CA GLY A 458 -10.11 -0.12 28.54
C GLY A 458 -10.81 -1.44 28.18
N VAL A 459 -11.63 -1.95 29.11
CA VAL A 459 -12.75 -2.92 28.95
C VAL A 459 -12.43 -4.36 28.51
N GLU A 460 -11.25 -4.71 27.98
CA GLU A 460 -10.99 -6.05 27.40
C GLU A 460 -10.20 -7.08 28.27
N ALA A 461 -10.13 -6.90 29.59
CA ALA A 461 -9.46 -7.87 30.48
C ALA A 461 -10.20 -9.22 30.65
N ALA A 462 -11.42 -9.36 30.14
CA ALA A 462 -12.30 -10.49 30.45
C ALA A 462 -12.33 -11.62 29.41
N LEU A 463 -11.79 -11.42 28.19
CA LEU A 463 -11.96 -12.37 27.07
C LEU A 463 -10.66 -13.02 26.58
N TYR A 464 -9.51 -12.49 26.95
CA TYR A 464 -8.24 -13.20 26.88
C TYR A 464 -7.88 -13.68 28.26
N GLY A 465 -7.44 -14.93 28.36
CA GLY A 465 -6.68 -15.35 29.53
C GLY A 465 -5.54 -14.36 29.86
N PRO A 466 -5.04 -14.40 31.10
CA PRO A 466 -4.42 -13.29 31.83
C PRO A 466 -2.99 -12.93 31.42
N SER A 467 -2.65 -12.82 30.13
CA SER A 467 -1.28 -12.50 29.74
C SER A 467 -1.17 -11.28 28.84
N CYS A 468 -1.77 -10.15 29.24
CA CYS A 468 -1.01 -8.91 29.10
C CYS A 468 0.20 -9.07 30.02
N ALA A 469 1.35 -9.34 29.42
CA ALA A 469 2.57 -9.38 30.20
C ALA A 469 2.90 -7.94 30.58
N ARG A 470 3.22 -7.74 31.85
CA ARG A 470 3.84 -6.52 32.31
C ARG A 470 5.26 -6.48 31.73
N VAL A 471 5.42 -5.76 30.63
CA VAL A 471 6.69 -5.64 29.93
C VAL A 471 7.23 -4.23 30.13
N ARG A 472 8.50 -4.15 30.49
CA ARG A 472 9.27 -2.93 30.40
C ARG A 472 9.86 -2.85 29.00
N LEU A 473 9.35 -1.95 28.16
CA LEU A 473 9.99 -1.64 26.88
C LEU A 473 11.27 -0.85 27.13
N ARG A 474 12.31 -1.08 26.33
CA ARG A 474 13.53 -0.27 26.45
C ARG A 474 13.24 1.17 26.06
N THR A 475 13.95 2.07 26.71
CA THR A 475 14.01 3.48 26.37
C THR A 475 14.89 3.69 25.14
N LEU A 476 14.68 4.80 24.42
CA LEU A 476 15.58 5.17 23.33
C LEU A 476 17.01 5.44 23.84
N ASP A 477 17.17 6.03 25.03
CA ASP A 477 18.48 6.21 25.68
C ASP A 477 19.23 4.86 25.84
N GLU A 478 18.56 3.81 26.29
CA GLU A 478 19.17 2.48 26.45
C GLU A 478 19.62 1.88 25.12
N VAL A 479 18.83 2.06 24.06
CA VAL A 479 19.20 1.59 22.72
C VAL A 479 20.39 2.38 22.18
N LEU A 480 20.36 3.71 22.30
CA LEU A 480 21.44 4.59 21.86
C LEU A 480 22.74 4.32 22.63
N ALA A 481 22.68 4.09 23.94
CA ALA A 481 23.85 3.73 24.74
C ALA A 481 24.50 2.43 24.24
N GLY A 482 23.70 1.42 23.90
CA GLY A 482 24.19 0.18 23.30
C GLY A 482 24.82 0.39 21.93
N TRP A 483 24.18 1.18 21.07
CA TRP A 483 24.64 1.46 19.71
C TRP A 483 25.91 2.33 19.65
N LEU A 484 25.99 3.35 20.50
CA LEU A 484 27.12 4.27 20.56
C LEU A 484 28.34 3.63 21.27
N GLY A 485 28.11 2.58 22.06
CA GLY A 485 29.16 1.85 22.78
C GLY A 485 29.72 2.63 23.97
N GLN A 486 30.93 2.27 24.41
CA GLN A 486 31.62 2.92 25.53
C GLN A 486 32.30 4.25 25.15
N ASP A 487 32.10 4.77 23.93
CA ASP A 487 32.61 6.07 23.54
C ASP A 487 31.97 7.16 24.41
N SER A 488 32.62 7.49 25.52
CA SER A 488 32.19 8.44 26.54
C SER A 488 32.14 9.85 25.96
N GLY A 489 31.01 10.16 25.32
CA GLY A 489 30.75 11.40 24.63
C GLY A 489 30.18 11.22 23.23
N ALA A 490 30.11 10.01 22.67
CA ALA A 490 29.42 9.81 21.42
C ALA A 490 27.96 10.32 21.52
N ALA A 491 27.62 11.31 20.69
CA ALA A 491 26.27 11.86 20.59
C ALA A 491 25.67 11.50 19.23
N VAL A 492 24.34 11.43 19.19
CA VAL A 492 23.56 11.40 17.95
C VAL A 492 23.42 12.84 17.46
N ASP A 493 23.65 13.07 16.18
CA ASP A 493 23.57 14.40 15.56
C ASP A 493 22.14 14.75 15.16
N LEU A 494 21.33 13.74 14.81
CA LEU A 494 19.93 13.90 14.43
C LEU A 494 19.10 12.70 14.91
N VAL A 495 17.99 12.98 15.58
CA VAL A 495 17.00 11.97 15.95
C VAL A 495 15.67 12.30 15.27
N ARG A 496 15.08 11.32 14.59
CA ARG A 496 13.72 11.39 14.05
C ARG A 496 12.86 10.33 14.73
N ILE A 497 11.73 10.75 15.27
CA ILE A 497 10.74 9.83 15.87
C ILE A 497 9.45 9.99 15.07
N LYS A 498 9.01 8.93 14.40
CA LYS A 498 7.75 8.87 13.66
C LYS A 498 7.11 7.52 13.94
N THR A 499 6.18 7.47 14.87
CA THR A 499 5.50 6.22 15.22
C THR A 499 4.01 6.37 15.00
N SER A 500 3.21 5.45 15.55
CA SER A 500 1.76 5.60 15.60
C SER A 500 1.35 5.70 17.06
N ARG A 501 1.28 6.93 17.58
CA ARG A 501 0.75 7.29 18.91
C ARG A 501 1.68 6.99 20.11
N SER A 502 2.96 6.66 19.88
CA SER A 502 3.94 6.38 20.94
C SER A 502 5.05 7.43 21.05
N GLU A 503 4.97 8.52 20.28
CA GLU A 503 6.03 9.53 20.18
C GLU A 503 6.37 10.12 21.54
N ALA A 504 5.34 10.46 22.33
CA ALA A 504 5.51 11.07 23.66
C ALA A 504 6.24 10.14 24.64
N LEU A 505 5.95 8.84 24.60
CA LEU A 505 6.61 7.84 25.46
C LEU A 505 8.08 7.65 25.03
N ILE A 506 8.34 7.57 23.74
CA ILE A 506 9.69 7.40 23.19
C ILE A 506 10.53 8.66 23.48
N LEU A 507 9.96 9.86 23.34
CA LEU A 507 10.58 11.13 23.73
C LEU A 507 10.87 11.17 25.24
N ALA A 508 9.97 10.66 26.08
CA ALA A 508 10.22 10.56 27.52
C ALA A 508 11.38 9.58 27.84
N GLY A 509 11.56 8.54 27.02
CA GLY A 509 12.70 7.63 27.07
C GLY A 509 14.00 8.18 26.44
N LEU A 510 14.03 9.42 25.92
CA LEU A 510 15.23 10.07 25.36
C LEU A 510 15.80 11.17 26.29
N ARG A 511 15.29 11.28 27.51
CA ARG A 511 15.58 12.41 28.42
C ARG A 511 17.05 12.52 28.79
N GLY A 512 17.77 11.40 28.92
CA GLY A 512 19.20 11.36 29.21
C GLY A 512 20.00 12.03 28.09
N HIS A 513 19.74 11.66 26.84
CA HIS A 513 20.41 12.24 25.68
C HIS A 513 20.09 13.73 25.49
N LEU A 514 18.86 14.15 25.76
CA LEU A 514 18.44 15.57 25.65
C LEU A 514 19.00 16.47 26.76
N ARG A 515 19.31 15.91 27.93
CA ARG A 515 19.89 16.66 29.07
C ARG A 515 21.41 16.80 28.99
N ALA A 516 22.07 16.02 28.13
CA ALA A 516 23.50 16.16 27.92
C ALA A 516 23.80 17.59 27.43
N PRO A 517 24.79 18.28 27.99
CA PRO A 517 25.13 19.64 27.57
C PRO A 517 25.45 19.65 26.07
N PRO A 518 24.97 20.65 25.31
CA PRO A 518 25.29 20.76 23.89
C PRO A 518 26.80 20.84 23.72
N ARG A 519 27.34 20.00 22.83
CA ARG A 519 28.78 20.02 22.53
C ARG A 519 29.14 21.35 21.86
N ALA A 520 30.29 21.90 22.22
CA ALA A 520 30.83 23.10 21.57
C ALA A 520 30.83 22.90 20.04
N GLY A 521 30.09 23.75 19.31
CA GLY A 521 29.96 23.69 17.85
C GLY A 521 28.68 23.04 17.31
N PHE A 522 27.80 22.51 18.17
CA PHE A 522 26.47 22.02 17.78
C PHE A 522 25.40 22.93 18.41
N ARG A 523 24.48 23.47 17.59
CA ARG A 523 23.32 24.26 18.01
C ARG A 523 22.06 23.43 17.95
#